data_AF-A0A183J353-F1
#
_entry.id   AF-A0A183J353-F1
#
_cell.length_a   1.000
_cell.length_b   1.000
_cell.length_c   1.000
_cell.angle_alpha   90.00
_cell.angle_beta   90.00
_cell.angle_gamma   90.00
#
_symmetry.space_group_name_H-M   'P 1'
#
loop_
_entity.id
_entity.type
_entity.pdbx_description
1 polymer ?
#
loop_
_entity_poly.entity_id
_entity_poly.type
_entity_poly.pdbx_seq_one_letter_code
_entity_poly.pdbx_strand_id
1 'polypeptide(L)'
;LIVFICLGSNFTLSTLLSSSSVHLSYYHKQQENLQFGVEMETNFRLQESLAAIGYQIDIPKANAVFRAQVDSSFTVGAVLEKKLFPLPFTLALSGMINHSKNVSRFGIGLIIG
;
A
#
# COMPACT_ATOMS: atom_id res chain seq x y z
N LEU A 1 1.42 -25.36 -2.36
CA LEU A 1 0.92 -23.96 -2.44
C LEU A 1 -0.57 -24.04 -2.65
N ILE A 2 -1.35 -23.57 -1.67
CA ILE A 2 -2.81 -23.52 -1.76
C ILE A 2 -3.19 -22.04 -1.81
N VAL A 3 -4.06 -21.68 -2.76
CA VAL A 3 -4.55 -20.32 -2.94
C VAL A 3 -6.05 -20.31 -2.70
N PHE A 4 -6.51 -19.49 -1.77
CA PHE A 4 -7.92 -19.19 -1.57
C PHE A 4 -8.18 -17.75 -1.96
N ILE A 5 -9.21 -17.53 -2.77
CA ILE A 5 -9.68 -16.21 -3.16
C ILE A 5 -11.18 -16.17 -2.88
N CYS A 6 -11.60 -15.27 -2.01
CA CYS A 6 -12.99 -14.98 -1.71
C CYS A 6 -13.31 -13.58 -2.26
N LEU A 7 -14.27 -13.51 -3.17
CA LEU A 7 -14.70 -12.29 -3.83
C LEU A 7 -16.08 -11.91 -3.29
N GLY A 8 -16.16 -10.75 -2.64
CA GLY A 8 -17.41 -10.08 -2.34
C GLY A 8 -17.71 -8.97 -3.34
N SER A 9 -18.85 -8.30 -3.20
CA SER A 9 -19.23 -7.20 -4.10
C SER A 9 -18.30 -5.98 -4.03
N ASN A 10 -17.65 -5.77 -2.88
CA ASN A 10 -16.78 -4.62 -2.62
C ASN A 10 -15.45 -4.99 -1.94
N PHE A 11 -15.18 -6.28 -1.76
CA PHE A 11 -13.96 -6.74 -1.11
C PHE A 11 -13.41 -7.99 -1.79
N THR A 12 -12.09 -8.14 -1.73
CA THR A 12 -11.36 -9.31 -2.19
C THR A 12 -10.48 -9.76 -1.05
N LEU A 13 -10.67 -11.00 -0.61
CA LEU A 13 -9.80 -11.64 0.35
C LEU A 13 -9.03 -12.74 -0.37
N SER A 14 -7.70 -12.70 -0.31
CA SER A 14 -6.82 -13.74 -0.84
C SER A 14 -5.91 -14.28 0.25
N THR A 15 -5.66 -15.57 0.19
CA THR A 15 -4.77 -16.26 1.14
C THR A 15 -3.94 -17.29 0.39
N LEU A 16 -2.63 -17.22 0.59
CA LEU A 16 -1.63 -18.11 0.02
C LEU A 16 -0.97 -18.88 1.17
N LEU A 17 -1.17 -20.19 1.18
CA LEU A 17 -0.59 -21.10 2.16
C LEU A 17 0.51 -21.92 1.48
N SER A 18 1.71 -21.80 1.99
CA SER A 18 2.88 -22.60 1.61
C SER A 18 3.38 -23.37 2.83
N SER A 19 4.19 -24.40 2.61
CA SER A 19 4.79 -25.19 3.70
C SER A 19 5.74 -24.36 4.59
N SER A 20 6.17 -23.18 4.13
CA SER A 20 7.12 -22.31 4.82
C SER A 20 6.61 -20.88 5.04
N SER A 21 5.47 -20.49 4.45
CA SER A 21 4.93 -19.14 4.62
C SER A 21 3.41 -19.10 4.48
N VAL A 22 2.81 -18.08 5.08
CA VAL A 22 1.41 -17.70 4.91
C VAL A 22 1.37 -16.26 4.44
N HIS A 23 0.66 -15.98 3.36
CA HIS A 23 0.37 -14.60 2.96
C HIS A 23 -1.15 -14.42 2.90
N LEU A 24 -1.65 -13.40 3.55
CA LEU A 24 -3.06 -13.04 3.61
C LEU A 24 -3.18 -11.60 3.13
N SER A 25 -4.03 -11.35 2.14
CA SER A 25 -4.32 -10.01 1.65
C SER A 25 -5.82 -9.79 1.62
N TYR A 26 -6.23 -8.68 2.20
CA TYR A 26 -7.61 -8.23 2.25
C TYR A 26 -7.68 -6.84 1.61
N TYR A 27 -8.40 -6.76 0.51
CA TYR A 27 -8.63 -5.53 -0.21
C TYR A 27 -10.11 -5.16 -0.10
N HIS A 28 -10.40 -3.91 0.22
CA HIS A 28 -11.75 -3.39 0.33
C HIS A 28 -11.87 -2.04 -0.40
N LYS A 29 -12.78 -1.99 -1.37
CA LYS A 29 -13.10 -0.77 -2.12
C LYS A 29 -14.41 -0.21 -1.57
N GLN A 30 -14.32 0.85 -0.76
CA GLN A 30 -15.49 1.45 -0.12
C GLN A 30 -16.13 2.52 -1.00
N GLN A 31 -15.32 3.31 -1.70
CA GLN A 31 -15.77 4.30 -2.69
C GLN A 31 -14.92 4.16 -3.97
N GLU A 32 -15.35 4.77 -5.07
CA GLU A 32 -14.50 4.85 -6.28
C GLU A 32 -13.16 5.51 -6.01
N ASN A 33 -13.17 6.46 -5.08
CA ASN A 33 -12.03 7.30 -4.72
C ASN A 33 -11.26 6.80 -3.51
N LEU A 34 -11.72 5.75 -2.82
CA LEU A 34 -11.14 5.32 -1.55
C LEU A 34 -11.02 3.80 -1.49
N GLN A 35 -9.78 3.35 -1.37
CA GLN A 35 -9.42 1.94 -1.34
C GLN A 35 -8.58 1.65 -0.11
N PHE A 36 -8.86 0.53 0.54
CA PHE A 36 -8.13 0.05 1.70
C PHE A 36 -7.57 -1.33 1.42
N GLY A 37 -6.36 -1.58 1.91
CA GLY A 37 -5.68 -2.86 1.80
C GLY A 37 -5.05 -3.23 3.14
N VAL A 38 -5.13 -4.50 3.48
CA VAL A 38 -4.41 -5.10 4.59
C VAL A 38 -3.68 -6.29 4.05
N GLU A 39 -2.40 -6.39 4.33
CA GLU A 39 -1.56 -7.51 3.95
C GLU A 39 -0.88 -8.07 5.19
N MET A 40 -0.78 -9.38 5.30
CA MET A 40 -0.10 -10.07 6.37
C MET A 40 0.72 -11.19 5.77
N GLU A 41 2.00 -11.21 6.09
CA GLU A 41 2.94 -12.21 5.66
C GLU A 41 3.61 -12.82 6.88
N THR A 42 3.51 -14.14 7.01
CA THR A 42 4.16 -14.92 8.07
C THR A 42 5.13 -15.90 7.43
N ASN A 43 6.39 -15.84 7.79
CA ASN A 43 7.43 -16.74 7.34
C ASN A 43 7.86 -17.65 8.49
N PHE A 44 7.54 -18.94 8.39
CA PHE A 44 7.84 -19.92 9.45
C PHE A 44 9.32 -20.26 9.55
N ARG A 45 10.11 -20.08 8.47
CA ARG A 45 11.56 -20.36 8.49
C ARG A 45 12.31 -19.30 9.29
N LEU A 46 11.92 -18.04 9.13
CA LEU A 46 12.52 -16.91 9.85
C LEU A 46 11.82 -16.63 11.19
N GLN A 47 10.65 -17.26 11.43
CA GLN A 47 9.75 -16.94 12.54
C GLN A 47 9.37 -15.45 12.58
N GLU A 48 9.27 -14.84 11.40
CA GLU A 48 8.91 -13.44 11.24
C GLU A 48 7.47 -13.33 10.75
N SER A 49 6.74 -12.36 11.28
CA SER A 49 5.41 -12.01 10.80
C SER A 49 5.32 -10.51 10.61
N LEU A 50 4.96 -10.10 9.41
CA LEU A 50 4.79 -8.72 9.00
C LEU A 50 3.34 -8.49 8.63
N ALA A 51 2.71 -7.50 9.25
CA ALA A 51 1.39 -7.03 8.86
C ALA A 51 1.51 -5.59 8.39
N ALA A 52 0.93 -5.28 7.25
CA ALA A 52 0.89 -3.96 6.65
C ALA A 52 -0.57 -3.55 6.39
N ILE A 53 -0.87 -2.30 6.67
CA ILE A 53 -2.16 -1.69 6.35
C ILE A 53 -1.86 -0.49 5.45
N GLY A 54 -2.57 -0.41 4.34
CA GLY A 54 -2.44 0.66 3.37
C GLY A 54 -3.79 1.21 2.96
N TYR A 55 -3.79 2.47 2.53
CA TYR A 55 -4.94 3.09 1.91
C TYR A 55 -4.52 3.98 0.76
N GLN A 56 -5.42 4.12 -0.21
CA GLN A 56 -5.26 4.98 -1.36
C GLN A 56 -6.52 5.84 -1.50
N ILE A 57 -6.30 7.15 -1.57
CA ILE A 57 -7.33 8.16 -1.76
C ILE A 57 -7.06 8.90 -3.05
N ASP A 58 -8.03 8.91 -3.95
CA ASP A 58 -8.04 9.76 -5.13
C ASP A 58 -8.87 11.02 -4.86
N ILE A 59 -8.26 12.19 -5.01
CA ILE A 59 -8.88 13.49 -4.81
C ILE A 59 -9.06 14.14 -6.19
N PRO A 60 -10.14 13.83 -6.91
CA PRO A 60 -10.34 14.33 -8.27
C PRO A 60 -10.44 15.85 -8.32
N LYS A 61 -10.97 16.50 -7.27
CA LYS A 61 -11.04 17.97 -7.16
C LYS A 61 -9.67 18.64 -7.16
N ALA A 62 -8.63 17.95 -6.70
CA ALA A 62 -7.28 18.48 -6.61
C ALA A 62 -6.31 17.84 -7.62
N ASN A 63 -6.82 16.95 -8.48
CA ASN A 63 -6.06 16.04 -9.34
C ASN A 63 -4.87 15.40 -8.61
N ALA A 64 -5.12 14.91 -7.39
CA ALA A 64 -4.09 14.37 -6.53
C ALA A 64 -4.47 12.98 -6.04
N VAL A 65 -3.49 12.09 -5.99
CA VAL A 65 -3.63 10.74 -5.42
C VAL A 65 -2.71 10.66 -4.22
N PHE A 66 -3.28 10.28 -3.08
CA PHE A 66 -2.53 10.05 -1.87
C PHE A 66 -2.56 8.57 -1.52
N ARG A 67 -1.38 8.01 -1.25
CA ARG A 67 -1.20 6.62 -0.81
C ARG A 67 -0.43 6.64 0.48
N ALA A 68 -0.85 5.86 1.46
CA ALA A 68 -0.08 5.68 2.68
C ALA A 68 -0.16 4.24 3.14
N GLN A 69 0.90 3.81 3.82
CA GLN A 69 1.01 2.49 4.42
C GLN A 69 1.72 2.56 5.76
N VAL A 70 1.38 1.65 6.64
CA VAL A 70 2.07 1.39 7.90
C VAL A 70 2.20 -0.11 8.08
N ASP A 71 3.35 -0.56 8.57
CA ASP A 71 3.59 -1.95 8.89
C ASP A 71 3.94 -2.20 10.36
N SER A 72 3.91 -3.47 10.77
CA SER A 72 4.25 -3.94 12.10
C SER A 72 5.75 -3.86 12.43
N SER A 73 6.59 -3.48 11.45
CA SER A 73 8.01 -3.16 11.67
C SER A 73 8.23 -1.69 12.03
N PHE A 74 7.16 -0.95 12.32
CA PHE A 74 7.18 0.50 12.56
C PHE A 74 7.71 1.30 11.36
N THR A 75 7.56 0.76 10.15
CA THR A 75 7.75 1.51 8.92
C THR A 75 6.45 2.17 8.51
N VAL A 76 6.53 3.48 8.28
CA VAL A 76 5.44 4.32 7.77
C VAL A 76 5.88 4.87 6.42
N GLY A 77 5.04 4.73 5.41
CA GLY A 77 5.29 5.24 4.06
C GLY A 77 4.10 6.06 3.56
N ALA A 78 4.38 7.10 2.80
CA ALA A 78 3.36 7.88 2.11
C ALA A 78 3.88 8.38 0.76
N VAL A 79 2.97 8.48 -0.21
CA VAL A 79 3.18 9.03 -1.54
C VAL A 79 2.03 9.97 -1.88
N LEU A 80 2.36 11.20 -2.27
CA LEU A 80 1.43 12.18 -2.81
C LEU A 80 1.81 12.44 -4.27
N GLU A 81 0.93 12.03 -5.17
CA GLU A 81 1.01 12.36 -6.59
C GLU A 81 0.05 13.52 -6.86
N LYS A 82 0.51 14.56 -7.54
CA LYS A 82 -0.31 15.71 -7.95
C LYS A 82 -0.09 16.02 -9.42
N LYS A 83 -1.16 15.91 -10.20
CA LYS A 83 -1.15 16.33 -11.60
C LYS A 83 -1.24 17.84 -11.67
N LEU A 84 -0.29 18.45 -12.37
CA LEU A 84 -0.14 19.90 -12.45
C LEU A 84 -0.86 20.44 -13.68
N PHE A 85 -2.14 20.77 -13.57
CA PHE A 85 -2.85 21.46 -14.65
C PHE A 85 -2.25 22.86 -14.88
N PRO A 86 -2.00 23.34 -16.13
CA PRO A 86 -2.37 22.77 -17.44
C PRO A 86 -1.30 21.88 -18.13
N LEU A 87 -0.22 21.51 -17.44
CA LEU A 87 0.88 20.75 -18.02
C LEU A 87 0.67 19.23 -17.85
N PRO A 88 1.10 18.37 -18.78
CA PRO A 88 1.03 16.91 -18.65
C PRO A 88 2.13 16.36 -17.72
N PHE A 89 2.30 17.00 -16.54
CA PHE A 89 3.27 16.60 -15.54
C PHE A 89 2.57 16.17 -14.26
N THR A 90 3.04 15.07 -13.69
CA THR A 90 2.63 14.63 -12.35
C THR A 90 3.82 14.76 -11.41
N LEU A 91 3.69 15.60 -10.39
CA LEU A 91 4.65 15.69 -9.29
C LEU A 91 4.36 14.58 -8.30
N ALA A 92 5.34 13.73 -8.04
CA ALA A 92 5.26 12.68 -7.02
C ALA A 92 6.18 13.04 -5.85
N LEU A 93 5.62 13.17 -4.66
CA LEU A 93 6.34 13.33 -3.40
C LEU A 93 6.19 12.03 -2.61
N SER A 94 7.29 11.46 -2.14
CA SER A 94 7.29 10.21 -1.40
C SER A 94 8.15 10.32 -0.15
N GLY A 95 7.74 9.61 0.89
CA GLY A 95 8.46 9.53 2.15
C GLY A 95 8.26 8.15 2.77
N MET A 96 9.32 7.58 3.33
CA MET A 96 9.29 6.33 4.07
C MET A 96 10.20 6.45 5.28
N ILE A 97 9.67 6.14 6.45
CA ILE A 97 10.36 6.24 7.73
C ILE A 97 10.27 4.88 8.40
N ASN A 98 11.41 4.28 8.72
CA ASN A 98 11.49 3.11 9.59
C ASN A 98 11.95 3.56 10.98
N HIS A 99 11.03 3.57 11.95
CA HIS A 99 11.34 4.02 13.31
C HIS A 99 12.28 3.05 14.04
N SER A 100 12.15 1.74 13.79
CA SER A 100 13.00 0.72 14.41
C SER A 100 14.48 0.88 14.02
N LYS A 101 14.74 1.21 12.76
CA LYS A 101 16.09 1.37 12.19
C LYS A 101 16.55 2.83 12.17
N ASN A 102 15.69 3.78 12.56
CA ASN A 102 15.92 5.23 12.44
C ASN A 102 16.35 5.68 11.03
N VAL A 103 15.84 5.02 9.98
CA VAL A 103 16.15 5.35 8.59
C VAL A 103 14.95 6.05 7.97
N SER A 104 15.17 7.24 7.44
CA SER A 104 14.17 8.00 6.68
C SER A 104 14.63 8.19 5.24
N ARG A 105 13.73 7.99 4.29
CA ARG A 105 13.96 8.16 2.85
C ARG A 105 12.88 9.06 2.31
N PHE A 106 13.27 10.09 1.60
CA PHE A 106 12.36 11.02 0.94
C PHE A 106 12.73 11.10 -0.54
N GLY A 107 11.73 11.23 -1.38
CA GLY A 107 11.90 11.28 -2.83
C GLY A 107 10.93 12.27 -3.45
N ILE A 108 11.42 13.02 -4.43
CA ILE A 108 10.62 13.85 -5.31
C ILE A 108 10.84 13.37 -6.74
N GLY A 109 9.75 13.19 -7.48
CA GLY A 109 9.75 12.73 -8.86
C GLY A 109 8.85 13.60 -9.70
N LEU A 110 9.20 13.75 -10.97
CA LEU A 110 8.35 14.39 -11.96
C LEU A 110 8.11 13.37 -13.08
N ILE A 111 6.85 12.99 -13.27
CA ILE A 111 6.43 12.01 -14.26
C ILE A 111 5.89 12.79 -15.45
N ILE A 112 6.48 12.55 -16.63
CA ILE A 112 6.07 13.11 -17.91
C ILE A 112 5.32 12.01 -18.66
N GLY A 113 4.04 12.23 -18.96
CA GLY A 113 3.17 11.25 -19.61
C GLY A 113 1.96 11.89 -20.25
#